data_AF-A0A0Q0G8Q3-F1
#
_entry.id   AF-A0A0Q0G8Q3-F1
#
_cell.length_a   1.000
_cell.length_b   1.000
_cell.length_c   1.000
_cell.angle_alpha   90.00
_cell.angle_beta   90.00
_cell.angle_gamma   90.00
#
_symmetry.space_group_name_H-M   'P 1'
#
loop_
_entity.id
_entity.type
_entity.pdbx_description
1 polymer ?
#
loop_
_entity_poly.entity_id
_entity_poly.type
_entity_poly.pdbx_seq_one_letter_code
_entity_poly.pdbx_strand_id
1 'polypeptide(L)'
;MKEVKFRWIDQFLIKLTIKAKFTILAMVPILLILLLTIALTTSFKTTLAEAEIDEAIALNNTYNHAVEVALDLLNEEQKQTFLSNINGNSNAVNVSSLGHQAQQMARQGGGSIETAAGFEVLSNINNYDIVITTLIPHSNIEKKAGKNNSLAYALTAVIIIIILLFSYYISTFIGGALYTTVMALRRAADGDLSSRLNFFEVPDEFSLLAISVDTLVDRQHKLVLQMSQATEQIRQVVQSFRATAEDGQSVAVNQRQHLDSLATAMEEMTAAVKEVARNAEQSSSETQEANNQVTAGSEDIATTVQAIDLLSTEIADASDAVNVLNDNASKIDAVVTTINAISEQTNLLALNAAIEAARAGEQGRGFAVVADEVRTLAGRTQSATVEIKTMIEALQSGSQNLTQVMSRTVEQAEEGKKHVLQTGEDLASIAHHSGKVFEMSVLIATSAEEQSAVANEIASNLMEIRNQSHNVEEAANMSVSGCDELNRTAEALDKLMIGLKV
;
A
#
# COMPACT_ATOMS: atom_id res chain seq x y z
N MET A 1 19.86 -36.83 -0.08
CA MET A 1 19.79 -38.08 0.71
C MET A 1 21.11 -38.84 0.54
N LYS A 2 21.74 -39.32 1.62
CA LYS A 2 22.90 -40.22 1.52
C LYS A 2 22.43 -41.57 0.98
N GLU A 3 23.09 -42.10 -0.05
CA GLU A 3 22.77 -43.44 -0.56
C GLU A 3 23.00 -44.48 0.53
N VAL A 4 21.95 -45.24 0.85
CA VAL A 4 22.03 -46.38 1.74
C VAL A 4 22.78 -47.49 0.99
N LYS A 5 23.95 -47.89 1.49
CA LYS A 5 24.71 -49.02 0.92
C LYS A 5 23.94 -50.32 1.18
N PHE A 6 23.23 -50.79 0.16
CA PHE A 6 22.57 -52.09 0.18
C PHE A 6 23.58 -53.24 0.23
N ARG A 7 23.26 -54.31 0.95
CA ARG A 7 24.04 -55.56 0.87
C ARG A 7 23.83 -56.17 -0.53
N TRP A 8 24.79 -56.92 -1.03
CA TRP A 8 24.71 -57.54 -2.37
C TRP A 8 23.41 -58.35 -2.58
N ILE A 9 22.93 -59.02 -1.53
CA ILE A 9 21.67 -59.80 -1.59
C ILE A 9 20.43 -58.90 -1.69
N ASP A 10 20.46 -57.73 -1.08
CA ASP A 10 19.36 -56.76 -1.13
C ASP A 10 19.22 -56.20 -2.54
N GLN A 11 20.35 -55.95 -3.23
CA GLN A 11 20.37 -55.48 -4.61
C GLN A 11 19.67 -56.45 -5.58
N PHE A 12 19.80 -57.75 -5.32
CA PHE A 12 19.12 -58.79 -6.10
C PHE A 12 17.64 -58.88 -5.72
N LEU A 13 17.34 -58.95 -4.42
CA LEU A 13 15.97 -59.11 -3.93
C LEU A 13 15.09 -57.91 -4.27
N ILE A 14 15.59 -56.67 -4.25
CA ILE A 14 14.79 -55.46 -4.54
C ILE A 14 14.12 -55.51 -5.92
N LYS A 15 14.74 -56.17 -6.91
CA LYS A 15 14.17 -56.29 -8.27
C LYS A 15 13.05 -57.32 -8.39
N LEU A 16 12.80 -58.10 -7.34
CA LEU A 16 11.82 -59.17 -7.34
C LEU A 16 10.51 -58.74 -6.66
N THR A 17 9.39 -59.27 -7.16
CA THR A 17 8.08 -59.09 -6.52
C THR A 17 8.06 -59.77 -5.15
N ILE A 18 7.17 -59.32 -4.26
CA ILE A 18 6.99 -59.93 -2.93
C ILE A 18 6.72 -61.44 -3.07
N LYS A 19 5.89 -61.83 -4.04
CA LYS A 19 5.62 -63.24 -4.35
C LYS A 19 6.90 -64.01 -4.69
N ALA A 20 7.75 -63.46 -5.55
CA ALA A 20 9.01 -64.09 -5.93
C ALA A 20 10.01 -64.20 -4.76
N LYS A 21 10.02 -63.24 -3.83
CA LYS A 21 10.87 -63.30 -2.63
C LYS A 21 10.46 -64.46 -1.71
N PHE A 22 9.16 -64.59 -1.44
CA PHE A 22 8.64 -65.65 -0.56
C PHE A 22 8.74 -67.05 -1.16
N THR A 23 8.65 -67.18 -2.49
CA THR A 23 8.89 -68.47 -3.15
C THR A 23 10.36 -68.88 -3.08
N ILE A 24 11.31 -67.96 -3.29
CA ILE A 24 12.75 -68.23 -3.12
C ILE A 24 13.06 -68.61 -1.66
N LEU A 25 12.47 -67.89 -0.70
CA LEU A 25 12.66 -68.17 0.73
C LEU A 25 12.16 -69.56 1.12
N ALA A 26 11.05 -70.02 0.53
CA ALA A 26 10.49 -71.35 0.78
C ALA A 26 11.31 -72.50 0.14
N MET A 27 12.04 -72.23 -0.95
CA MET A 27 12.82 -73.27 -1.64
C MET A 27 13.97 -73.83 -0.79
N VAL A 28 14.65 -72.99 0.00
CA VAL A 28 15.78 -73.42 0.84
C VAL A 28 15.38 -74.48 1.88
N PRO A 29 14.36 -74.28 2.73
CA PRO A 29 13.94 -75.30 3.68
C PRO A 29 13.34 -76.53 2.99
N ILE A 30 12.63 -76.38 1.86
CA ILE A 30 12.11 -77.51 1.09
C ILE A 30 13.25 -78.41 0.61
N LEU A 31 14.30 -77.83 0.03
CA LEU A 31 15.46 -78.58 -0.46
C LEU A 31 16.20 -79.29 0.69
N LEU A 32 16.36 -78.62 1.84
CA LEU A 32 16.99 -79.19 3.02
C LEU A 32 16.18 -80.36 3.59
N ILE A 33 14.85 -80.24 3.69
CA ILE A 33 13.96 -81.31 4.16
C ILE A 33 14.01 -82.51 3.18
N LEU A 34 14.05 -82.24 1.87
CA LEU A 34 14.12 -83.28 0.85
C LEU A 34 15.45 -84.06 0.96
N LEU A 35 16.58 -83.36 1.08
CA LEU A 35 17.89 -83.98 1.31
C LEU A 35 17.93 -84.78 2.62
N LEU A 36 17.38 -84.24 3.70
CA LEU A 36 17.31 -84.92 5.00
C LEU A 36 16.45 -86.19 4.92
N THR A 37 15.31 -86.14 4.22
CA THR A 37 14.43 -87.30 4.03
C THR A 37 15.15 -88.41 3.27
N ILE A 38 15.88 -88.07 2.20
CA ILE A 38 16.68 -89.04 1.44
C ILE A 38 17.74 -89.67 2.35
N ALA A 39 18.51 -88.85 3.08
CA ALA A 39 19.56 -89.34 3.96
C ALA A 39 19.02 -90.31 5.03
N LEU A 40 17.89 -89.96 5.66
CA LEU A 40 17.25 -90.78 6.69
C LEU A 40 16.68 -92.09 6.12
N THR A 41 16.00 -92.08 4.97
CA THR A 41 15.44 -93.30 4.38
C THR A 41 16.53 -94.25 3.87
N THR A 42 17.64 -93.71 3.35
CA THR A 42 18.83 -94.52 3.01
C THR A 42 19.45 -95.14 4.25
N SER A 43 19.68 -94.35 5.32
CA SER A 43 20.23 -94.85 6.59
C SER A 43 19.32 -95.88 7.26
N PHE A 44 17.99 -95.74 7.13
CA PHE A 44 17.03 -96.71 7.64
C PHE A 44 17.11 -98.03 6.87
N LYS A 45 17.23 -97.99 5.53
CA LYS A 45 17.36 -99.21 4.70
C LYS A 45 18.61 -100.00 5.06
N THR A 46 19.75 -99.35 5.27
CA THR A 46 21.00 -100.01 5.65
C THR A 46 20.90 -100.65 7.04
N THR A 47 20.39 -99.91 8.02
CA THR A 47 20.20 -100.44 9.40
C THR A 47 19.23 -101.61 9.44
N LEU A 48 18.16 -101.58 8.62
CA LEU A 48 17.20 -102.67 8.54
C LEU A 48 17.80 -103.95 7.93
N ALA A 49 18.67 -103.81 6.93
CA ALA A 49 19.36 -104.94 6.31
C ALA A 49 20.31 -105.61 7.31
N GLU A 50 21.11 -104.83 8.04
CA GLU A 50 22.01 -105.34 9.09
C GLU A 50 21.24 -106.11 10.18
N ALA A 51 20.13 -105.55 10.67
CA ALA A 51 19.32 -106.21 11.70
C ALA A 51 18.71 -107.55 11.25
N GLU A 52 18.23 -107.64 10.01
CA GLU A 52 17.70 -108.89 9.44
C GLU A 52 18.80 -109.94 9.23
N ILE A 53 19.99 -109.51 8.82
CA ILE A 53 21.16 -110.38 8.67
C ILE A 53 21.56 -110.94 10.03
N ASP A 54 21.69 -110.11 11.06
CA ASP A 54 22.08 -110.54 12.40
C ASP A 54 21.06 -111.52 13.00
N GLU A 55 19.76 -111.26 12.83
CA GLU A 55 18.68 -112.16 13.26
C GLU A 55 18.78 -113.51 12.54
N ALA A 56 19.04 -113.51 11.23
CA ALA A 56 19.19 -114.72 10.45
C ALA A 56 20.47 -115.51 10.79
N ILE A 57 21.58 -114.83 11.12
CA ILE A 57 22.81 -115.50 11.60
C ILE A 57 22.51 -116.24 12.91
N ALA A 58 21.85 -115.57 13.86
CA ALA A 58 21.49 -116.17 15.14
C ALA A 58 20.55 -117.38 14.97
N LEU A 59 19.56 -117.27 14.08
CA LEU A 59 18.64 -118.36 13.77
C LEU A 59 19.35 -119.52 13.08
N ASN A 60 20.22 -119.25 12.10
CA ASN A 60 20.98 -120.27 11.39
C ASN A 60 21.97 -120.98 12.32
N ASN A 61 22.61 -120.28 13.26
CA ASN A 61 23.43 -120.90 14.30
C ASN A 61 22.62 -121.83 15.20
N THR A 62 21.39 -121.43 15.56
CA THR A 62 20.47 -122.27 16.36
C THR A 62 20.04 -123.51 15.59
N TYR A 63 19.70 -123.36 14.30
CA TYR A 63 19.38 -124.49 13.44
C TYR A 63 20.59 -125.40 13.22
N ASN A 64 21.78 -124.85 13.05
CA ASN A 64 22.99 -125.64 12.84
C ASN A 64 23.32 -126.50 14.07
N HIS A 65 23.12 -125.95 15.28
CA HIS A 65 23.25 -126.72 16.51
C HIS A 65 22.18 -127.82 16.64
N ALA A 66 20.93 -127.53 16.26
CA ALA A 66 19.88 -128.56 16.24
C ALA A 66 20.18 -129.68 15.24
N VAL A 67 20.75 -129.34 14.07
CA VAL A 67 21.20 -130.30 13.07
C VAL A 67 22.37 -131.14 13.60
N GLU A 68 23.31 -130.53 14.30
CA GLU A 68 24.41 -131.24 14.96
C GLU A 68 23.91 -132.29 15.96
N VAL A 69 23.01 -131.89 16.87
CA VAL A 69 22.39 -132.81 17.85
C VAL A 69 21.61 -133.92 17.16
N ALA A 70 20.90 -133.62 16.06
CA ALA A 70 20.19 -134.63 15.29
C ALA A 70 21.15 -135.62 14.61
N LEU A 71 22.28 -135.15 14.07
CA LEU A 71 23.28 -136.01 13.42
C LEU A 71 23.95 -136.95 14.42
N ASP A 72 24.19 -136.52 15.67
CA ASP A 72 24.74 -137.38 16.72
C ASP A 72 23.86 -138.62 17.04
N LEU A 73 22.55 -138.53 16.78
CA LEU A 73 21.58 -139.57 17.08
C LEU A 73 21.31 -140.52 15.89
N LEU A 74 21.89 -140.26 14.72
CA LEU A 74 21.59 -140.95 13.47
C LEU A 74 22.74 -141.87 13.04
N ASN A 75 22.39 -143.01 12.43
CA ASN A 75 23.36 -143.89 11.80
C ASN A 75 23.84 -143.30 10.46
N GLU A 76 25.03 -143.68 9.95
CA GLU A 76 25.65 -143.08 8.76
C GLU A 76 24.75 -143.05 7.50
N GLU A 77 23.90 -144.06 7.28
CA GLU A 77 22.93 -144.09 6.16
C GLU A 77 21.78 -143.08 6.35
N GLN A 78 21.39 -142.80 7.60
CA GLN A 78 20.32 -141.85 7.93
C GLN A 78 20.80 -140.40 7.92
N LYS A 79 22.09 -140.13 8.24
CA LYS A 79 22.68 -138.78 8.24
C LYS A 79 22.59 -138.11 6.86
N GLN A 80 22.96 -138.84 5.80
CA GLN A 80 22.91 -138.33 4.42
C GLN A 80 21.46 -138.02 4.00
N THR A 81 20.52 -138.90 4.37
CA THR A 81 19.09 -138.68 4.09
C THR A 81 18.56 -137.45 4.86
N PHE A 82 18.94 -137.28 6.12
CA PHE A 82 18.54 -136.14 6.96
C PHE A 82 19.05 -134.81 6.40
N LEU A 83 20.34 -134.72 6.05
CA LEU A 83 20.91 -133.51 5.46
C LEU A 83 20.23 -133.13 4.14
N SER A 84 19.93 -134.12 3.29
CA SER A 84 19.22 -133.88 2.03
C SER A 84 17.76 -133.42 2.20
N ASN A 85 17.15 -133.71 3.35
CA ASN A 85 15.78 -133.30 3.69
C ASN A 85 15.70 -131.90 4.33
N ILE A 86 16.84 -131.31 4.73
CA ILE A 86 16.90 -129.91 5.16
C ILE A 86 16.97 -129.04 3.91
N ASN A 87 15.83 -128.95 3.23
CA ASN A 87 15.67 -128.22 1.99
C ASN A 87 14.47 -127.28 2.14
N GLY A 88 14.71 -125.98 1.97
CA GLY A 88 13.72 -124.93 2.19
C GLY A 88 14.36 -123.54 2.15
N ASN A 89 13.91 -122.63 3.02
CA ASN A 89 14.53 -121.31 3.15
C ASN A 89 15.91 -121.34 3.83
N SER A 90 16.25 -122.46 4.47
CA SER A 90 17.54 -122.75 5.08
C SER A 90 18.02 -124.11 4.55
N ASN A 91 19.25 -124.17 4.04
CA ASN A 91 19.84 -125.37 3.46
C ASN A 91 21.02 -125.82 4.32
N ALA A 92 21.10 -127.12 4.59
CA ALA A 92 22.28 -127.71 5.24
C ALA A 92 23.31 -128.11 4.17
N VAL A 93 24.44 -127.41 4.16
CA VAL A 93 25.45 -127.53 3.12
C VAL A 93 26.78 -127.89 3.76
N ASN A 94 27.53 -128.81 3.13
CA ASN A 94 28.87 -129.12 3.61
C ASN A 94 29.80 -127.94 3.34
N VAL A 95 30.60 -127.56 4.34
CA VAL A 95 31.47 -126.39 4.25
C VAL A 95 32.47 -126.46 3.10
N SER A 96 32.87 -127.66 2.69
CA SER A 96 33.75 -127.86 1.53
C SER A 96 33.14 -127.42 0.20
N SER A 97 31.80 -127.42 0.09
CA SER A 97 31.08 -126.99 -1.12
C SER A 97 30.83 -125.48 -1.18
N LEU A 98 31.15 -124.75 -0.11
CA LEU A 98 31.11 -123.29 -0.08
C LEU A 98 32.40 -122.68 -0.65
N GLY A 99 32.31 -121.50 -1.25
CA GLY A 99 33.49 -120.75 -1.70
C GLY A 99 34.41 -120.34 -0.52
N HIS A 100 35.69 -120.05 -0.80
CA HIS A 100 36.68 -119.75 0.24
C HIS A 100 36.26 -118.67 1.25
N GLN A 101 35.57 -117.63 0.80
CA GLN A 101 35.11 -116.54 1.67
C GLN A 101 34.01 -117.00 2.65
N ALA A 102 33.05 -117.79 2.17
CA ALA A 102 32.00 -118.38 3.00
C ALA A 102 32.57 -119.36 4.04
N GLN A 103 33.57 -120.15 3.66
CA GLN A 103 34.28 -121.06 4.58
C GLN A 103 34.96 -120.30 5.73
N GLN A 104 35.59 -119.15 5.44
CA GLN A 104 36.22 -118.33 6.48
C GLN A 104 35.20 -117.73 7.44
N MET A 105 34.07 -117.21 6.93
CA MET A 105 32.99 -116.67 7.75
C MET A 105 32.38 -117.73 8.66
N ALA A 106 32.11 -118.92 8.13
CA ALA A 106 31.59 -120.02 8.92
C ALA A 106 32.55 -120.45 10.05
N ARG A 107 33.87 -120.41 9.82
CA ARG A 107 34.88 -120.64 10.89
C ARG A 107 34.92 -119.54 11.95
N GLN A 108 34.47 -118.33 11.62
CA GLN A 108 34.48 -117.16 12.51
C GLN A 108 33.17 -116.95 13.28
N GLY A 109 32.22 -117.89 13.19
CA GLY A 109 30.95 -117.84 13.93
C GLY A 109 29.71 -117.57 13.07
N GLY A 110 29.88 -117.52 11.74
CA GLY A 110 28.83 -117.18 10.78
C GLY A 110 29.10 -115.84 10.10
N GLY A 111 28.24 -115.47 9.17
CA GLY A 111 28.35 -114.20 8.44
C GLY A 111 27.35 -114.10 7.29
N SER A 112 27.44 -113.04 6.51
CA SER A 112 26.62 -112.87 5.31
C SER A 112 27.46 -112.51 4.10
N ILE A 113 27.07 -113.03 2.95
CA ILE A 113 27.62 -112.66 1.64
C ILE A 113 26.51 -112.03 0.83
N GLU A 114 26.75 -110.81 0.35
CA GLU A 114 25.83 -110.19 -0.59
C GLU A 114 25.93 -110.86 -1.97
N THR A 115 24.80 -111.32 -2.48
CA THR A 115 24.66 -111.91 -3.81
C THR A 115 23.69 -111.06 -4.64
N ALA A 116 23.63 -111.32 -5.95
CA ALA A 116 22.70 -110.62 -6.84
C ALA A 116 21.22 -110.82 -6.44
N ALA A 117 20.88 -111.92 -5.78
CA ALA A 117 19.52 -112.23 -5.36
C ALA A 117 19.17 -111.69 -3.96
N GLY A 118 20.17 -111.41 -3.12
CA GLY A 118 19.99 -111.06 -1.71
C GLY A 118 21.22 -111.35 -0.86
N PHE A 119 21.05 -111.32 0.45
CA PHE A 119 22.11 -111.68 1.40
C PHE A 119 22.04 -113.17 1.70
N GLU A 120 23.07 -113.92 1.33
CA GLU A 120 23.23 -115.32 1.75
C GLU A 120 23.89 -115.33 3.13
N VAL A 121 23.11 -115.73 4.13
CA VAL A 121 23.48 -115.74 5.54
C VAL A 121 23.89 -117.15 5.95
N LEU A 122 25.05 -117.27 6.59
CA LEU A 122 25.70 -118.52 6.94
C LEU A 122 25.82 -118.67 8.46
N SER A 123 25.59 -119.88 8.96
CA SER A 123 25.93 -120.25 10.34
C SER A 123 27.44 -120.47 10.55
N ASN A 124 27.83 -120.71 11.79
CA ASN A 124 29.09 -121.32 12.14
C ASN A 124 29.22 -122.75 11.56
N ILE A 125 30.41 -123.35 11.64
CA ILE A 125 30.63 -124.77 11.29
C ILE A 125 30.35 -125.65 12.50
N ASN A 126 29.60 -126.74 12.32
CA ASN A 126 29.41 -127.75 13.35
C ASN A 126 30.46 -128.88 13.26
N ASN A 127 30.44 -129.84 14.20
CA ASN A 127 31.42 -130.94 14.23
C ASN A 127 31.35 -131.92 13.03
N TYR A 128 30.38 -131.77 12.13
CA TYR A 128 30.19 -132.57 10.91
C TYR A 128 30.54 -131.80 9.63
N ASP A 129 31.24 -130.67 9.76
CA ASP A 129 31.59 -129.79 8.64
C ASP A 129 30.34 -129.28 7.87
N ILE A 130 29.20 -129.12 8.56
CA ILE A 130 27.96 -128.60 7.99
C ILE A 130 27.74 -127.15 8.44
N VAL A 131 27.18 -126.36 7.52
CA VAL A 131 26.76 -124.97 7.70
C VAL A 131 25.33 -124.83 7.19
N ILE A 132 24.51 -124.07 7.91
CA ILE A 132 23.18 -123.67 7.44
C ILE A 132 23.30 -122.37 6.66
N THR A 133 22.83 -122.36 5.41
CA THR A 133 22.72 -121.15 4.58
C THR A 133 21.27 -120.74 4.37
N THR A 134 20.97 -119.45 4.51
CA THR A 134 19.66 -118.85 4.23
C THR A 134 19.82 -117.66 3.32
N LEU A 135 19.06 -117.63 2.23
CA LEU A 135 19.02 -116.48 1.35
C LEU A 135 17.93 -115.51 1.83
N ILE A 136 18.31 -114.29 2.21
CA ILE A 136 17.41 -113.17 2.43
C ILE A 136 17.32 -112.36 1.14
N PRO A 137 16.23 -112.45 0.36
CA PRO A 137 16.13 -111.73 -0.90
C PRO A 137 16.13 -110.20 -0.68
N HIS A 138 16.78 -109.45 -1.57
CA HIS A 138 16.71 -107.97 -1.55
C HIS A 138 15.27 -107.47 -1.56
N SER A 139 14.37 -108.20 -2.24
CA SER A 139 12.95 -107.89 -2.31
C SER A 139 12.23 -107.91 -0.95
N ASN A 140 12.72 -108.68 0.04
CA ASN A 140 12.14 -108.69 1.37
C ASN A 140 12.53 -107.43 2.16
N ILE A 141 13.81 -107.05 2.11
CA ILE A 141 14.31 -105.81 2.72
C ILE A 141 13.64 -104.61 2.06
N GLU A 142 13.47 -104.62 0.73
CA GLU A 142 12.80 -103.54 -0.01
C GLU A 142 11.30 -103.45 0.29
N LYS A 143 10.60 -104.56 0.48
CA LYS A 143 9.19 -104.54 0.91
C LYS A 143 9.04 -103.98 2.32
N LYS A 144 9.90 -104.40 3.26
CA LYS A 144 9.85 -103.97 4.66
C LYS A 144 10.27 -102.50 4.81
N ALA A 145 11.33 -102.08 4.10
CA ALA A 145 11.74 -100.69 3.99
C ALA A 145 10.70 -99.82 3.26
N GLY A 146 10.11 -100.31 2.17
CA GLY A 146 9.12 -99.59 1.36
C GLY A 146 7.86 -99.22 2.15
N LYS A 147 7.36 -100.13 3.00
CA LYS A 147 6.23 -99.84 3.88
C LYS A 147 6.52 -98.66 4.83
N ASN A 148 7.69 -98.63 5.47
CA ASN A 148 8.04 -97.53 6.38
C ASN A 148 8.47 -96.25 5.64
N ASN A 149 9.17 -96.35 4.50
CA ASN A 149 9.57 -95.20 3.69
C ASN A 149 8.37 -94.47 3.07
N SER A 150 7.28 -95.18 2.75
CA SER A 150 6.04 -94.53 2.28
C SER A 150 5.43 -93.57 3.30
N LEU A 151 5.50 -93.89 4.59
CA LEU A 151 5.08 -92.98 5.67
C LEU A 151 6.01 -91.77 5.77
N ALA A 152 7.34 -91.97 5.66
CA ALA A 152 8.30 -90.89 5.69
C ALA A 152 8.10 -89.91 4.51
N TYR A 153 7.92 -90.42 3.29
CA TYR A 153 7.64 -89.57 2.12
C TYR A 153 6.29 -88.85 2.23
N ALA A 154 5.26 -89.48 2.79
CA ALA A 154 3.97 -88.84 3.02
C ALA A 154 4.09 -87.68 4.04
N LEU A 155 4.80 -87.88 5.15
CA LEU A 155 5.05 -86.82 6.13
C LEU A 155 5.87 -85.66 5.54
N THR A 156 6.91 -85.96 4.76
CA THR A 156 7.69 -84.94 4.05
C THR A 156 6.83 -84.14 3.07
N ALA A 157 5.96 -84.80 2.32
CA ALA A 157 5.02 -84.12 1.41
C ALA A 157 4.07 -83.18 2.17
N VAL A 158 3.54 -83.61 3.32
CA VAL A 158 2.70 -82.76 4.18
C VAL A 158 3.45 -81.53 4.68
N ILE A 159 4.70 -81.69 5.13
CA ILE A 159 5.52 -80.55 5.59
C ILE A 159 5.81 -79.57 4.45
N ILE A 160 6.12 -80.06 3.25
CA ILE A 160 6.33 -79.21 2.06
C ILE A 160 5.05 -78.43 1.73
N ILE A 161 3.88 -79.08 1.77
CA ILE A 161 2.59 -78.42 1.54
C ILE A 161 2.34 -77.32 2.58
N ILE A 162 2.63 -77.57 3.87
CA ILE A 162 2.50 -76.57 4.93
C ILE A 162 3.41 -75.37 4.68
N ILE A 163 4.67 -75.59 4.29
CA ILE A 163 5.62 -74.52 3.98
C ILE A 163 5.12 -73.67 2.80
N LEU A 164 4.60 -74.33 1.75
CA LEU A 164 4.06 -73.63 0.58
C LEU A 164 2.79 -72.84 0.92
N LEU A 165 1.87 -73.40 1.69
CA LEU A 165 0.65 -72.70 2.15
C LEU A 165 0.99 -71.51 3.04
N PHE A 166 1.94 -71.67 3.96
CA PHE A 166 2.39 -70.59 4.83
C PHE A 166 3.08 -69.46 4.05
N SER A 167 3.96 -69.82 3.10
CA SER A 167 4.60 -68.86 2.18
C SER A 167 3.56 -68.11 1.33
N TYR A 168 2.56 -68.82 0.80
CA TYR A 168 1.46 -68.22 0.04
C TYR A 168 0.61 -67.26 0.88
N TYR A 169 0.27 -67.65 2.11
CA TYR A 169 -0.52 -66.84 3.04
C TYR A 169 0.21 -65.54 3.37
N ILE A 170 1.47 -65.61 3.81
CA ILE A 170 2.27 -64.42 4.15
C ILE A 170 2.45 -63.52 2.92
N SER A 171 2.77 -64.11 1.76
CA SER A 171 2.95 -63.33 0.53
C SER A 171 1.68 -62.58 0.12
N THR A 172 0.51 -63.18 0.33
CA THR A 172 -0.78 -62.56 -0.01
C THR A 172 -1.15 -61.47 0.99
N PHE A 173 -0.93 -61.72 2.28
CA PHE A 173 -1.17 -60.75 3.34
C PHE A 173 -0.33 -59.46 3.17
N ILE A 174 1.00 -59.62 3.05
CA ILE A 174 1.93 -58.48 2.86
C ILE A 174 1.66 -57.78 1.52
N GLY A 175 1.40 -58.54 0.45
CA GLY A 175 1.11 -57.98 -0.86
C GLY A 175 -0.17 -57.14 -0.89
N GLY A 176 -1.23 -57.60 -0.20
CA GLY A 176 -2.49 -56.88 -0.09
C GLY A 176 -2.36 -55.57 0.69
N ALA A 177 -1.73 -55.61 1.87
CA ALA A 177 -1.52 -54.43 2.70
C ALA A 177 -0.65 -53.37 1.99
N LEU A 178 0.41 -53.79 1.30
CA LEU A 178 1.24 -52.85 0.53
C LEU A 178 0.48 -52.28 -0.67
N TYR A 179 -0.34 -53.09 -1.35
CA TYR A 179 -1.15 -52.63 -2.48
C TYR A 179 -2.14 -51.53 -2.07
N THR A 180 -2.83 -51.68 -0.94
CA THR A 180 -3.76 -50.65 -0.45
C THR A 180 -3.06 -49.33 -0.16
N THR A 181 -1.89 -49.36 0.48
CA THR A 181 -1.15 -48.15 0.80
C THR A 181 -0.56 -47.49 -0.44
N VAL A 182 -0.06 -48.27 -1.40
CA VAL A 182 0.44 -47.75 -2.68
C VAL A 182 -0.69 -47.15 -3.52
N MET A 183 -1.88 -47.76 -3.52
CA MET A 183 -3.04 -47.20 -4.22
C MET A 183 -3.53 -45.91 -3.58
N ALA A 184 -3.55 -45.81 -2.25
CA ALA A 184 -3.88 -44.56 -1.57
C ALA A 184 -2.85 -43.46 -1.87
N LEU A 185 -1.56 -43.79 -1.88
CA LEU A 185 -0.50 -42.85 -2.25
C LEU A 185 -0.62 -42.41 -3.72
N ARG A 186 -0.96 -43.32 -4.64
CA ARG A 186 -1.23 -42.97 -6.04
C ARG A 186 -2.43 -42.05 -6.18
N ARG A 187 -3.55 -42.33 -5.49
CA ARG A 187 -4.72 -41.45 -5.47
C ARG A 187 -4.38 -40.06 -4.97
N ALA A 188 -3.62 -39.96 -3.89
CA ALA A 188 -3.14 -38.68 -3.37
C ALA A 188 -2.23 -37.96 -4.37
N ALA A 189 -1.32 -38.69 -5.05
CA ALA A 189 -0.46 -38.13 -6.08
C ALA A 189 -1.22 -37.68 -7.34
N ASP A 190 -2.32 -38.35 -7.67
CA ASP A 190 -3.24 -37.99 -8.76
C ASP A 190 -4.21 -36.85 -8.34
N GLY A 191 -4.10 -36.34 -7.12
CA GLY A 191 -4.85 -35.18 -6.62
C GLY A 191 -6.08 -35.50 -5.79
N ASP A 192 -6.42 -36.78 -5.54
CA ASP A 192 -7.53 -37.15 -4.64
C ASP A 192 -7.09 -37.11 -3.18
N LEU A 193 -7.33 -35.97 -2.53
CA LEU A 193 -7.00 -35.68 -1.13
C LEU A 193 -8.18 -35.95 -0.18
N SER A 194 -9.30 -36.48 -0.68
CA SER A 194 -10.51 -36.77 0.10
C SER A 194 -10.47 -38.13 0.80
N SER A 195 -9.69 -39.07 0.26
CA SER A 195 -9.62 -40.44 0.77
C SER A 195 -8.67 -40.56 1.97
N ARG A 196 -9.04 -41.41 2.94
CA ARG A 196 -8.20 -41.79 4.09
C ARG A 196 -8.13 -43.30 4.18
N LEU A 197 -6.97 -43.81 4.61
CA LEU A 197 -6.76 -45.23 4.85
C LEU A 197 -7.45 -45.69 6.15
N ASN A 198 -7.57 -44.80 7.16
CA ASN A 198 -8.29 -45.06 8.42
C ASN A 198 -7.79 -46.32 9.16
N PHE A 199 -6.48 -46.54 9.17
CA PHE A 199 -5.88 -47.65 9.93
C PHE A 199 -5.88 -47.32 11.42
N PHE A 200 -6.13 -48.34 12.26
CA PHE A 200 -5.93 -48.23 13.70
C PHE A 200 -4.45 -48.37 14.04
N GLU A 201 -4.02 -47.73 15.12
CA GLU A 201 -2.63 -47.82 15.60
C GLU A 201 -2.37 -49.21 16.17
N VAL A 202 -1.47 -49.95 15.51
CA VAL A 202 -1.05 -51.30 15.86
C VAL A 202 0.48 -51.30 15.85
N PRO A 203 1.17 -52.07 16.69
CA PRO A 203 2.62 -52.21 16.62
C PRO A 203 3.05 -53.05 15.40
N ASP A 204 2.78 -52.56 14.20
CA ASP A 204 3.23 -53.10 12.92
C ASP A 204 3.71 -51.99 11.96
N GLU A 205 4.45 -52.37 10.92
CA GLU A 205 5.01 -51.41 9.96
C GLU A 205 3.94 -50.84 9.00
N PHE A 206 2.79 -51.51 8.85
CA PHE A 206 1.75 -51.12 7.89
C PHE A 206 0.85 -50.00 8.40
N SER A 207 0.48 -50.06 9.68
CA SER A 207 -0.25 -49.01 10.39
C SER A 207 0.59 -47.72 10.44
N LEU A 208 1.88 -47.81 10.75
CA LEU A 208 2.79 -46.67 10.71
C LEU A 208 2.83 -46.02 9.31
N LEU A 209 2.91 -46.83 8.25
CA LEU A 209 2.89 -46.35 6.87
C LEU A 209 1.55 -45.71 6.50
N ALA A 210 0.43 -46.35 6.86
CA ALA A 210 -0.91 -45.84 6.59
C ALA A 210 -1.19 -44.51 7.30
N ILE A 211 -0.86 -44.40 8.59
CA ILE A 211 -0.98 -43.16 9.37
C ILE A 211 -0.09 -42.05 8.78
N SER A 212 1.12 -42.40 8.33
CA SER A 212 2.02 -41.44 7.68
C SER A 212 1.45 -40.92 6.35
N VAL A 213 0.82 -41.79 5.56
CA VAL A 213 0.12 -41.41 4.33
C VAL A 213 -1.08 -40.52 4.64
N ASP A 214 -1.93 -40.88 5.61
CA ASP A 214 -3.07 -40.05 6.02
C ASP A 214 -2.62 -38.67 6.54
N THR A 215 -1.51 -38.62 7.27
CA THR A 215 -0.91 -37.35 7.73
C THR A 215 -0.41 -36.49 6.57
N LEU A 216 0.22 -37.10 5.55
CA LEU A 216 0.65 -36.40 4.34
C LEU A 216 -0.55 -35.83 3.58
N VAL A 217 -1.58 -36.65 3.37
CA VAL A 217 -2.81 -36.24 2.67
C VAL A 217 -3.54 -35.14 3.43
N ASP A 218 -3.65 -35.24 4.77
CA ASP A 218 -4.26 -34.19 5.60
C ASP A 218 -3.51 -32.87 5.52
N ARG A 219 -2.17 -32.90 5.56
CA ARG A 219 -1.34 -31.70 5.39
C ARG A 219 -1.51 -31.09 4.00
N GLN A 220 -1.50 -31.89 2.94
CA GLN A 220 -1.75 -31.40 1.57
C GLN A 220 -3.15 -30.81 1.43
N HIS A 221 -4.18 -31.49 1.93
CA HIS A 221 -5.57 -31.03 1.94
C HIS A 221 -5.70 -29.65 2.61
N LYS A 222 -5.10 -29.47 3.80
CA LYS A 222 -5.08 -28.18 4.51
C LYS A 222 -4.33 -27.09 3.73
N LEU A 223 -3.21 -27.42 3.09
CA LEU A 223 -2.47 -26.46 2.26
C LEU A 223 -3.31 -25.99 1.06
N VAL A 224 -4.01 -26.89 0.37
CA VAL A 224 -4.87 -26.52 -0.77
C VAL A 224 -6.03 -25.63 -0.31
N LEU A 225 -6.68 -25.96 0.81
CA LEU A 225 -7.73 -25.10 1.39
C LEU A 225 -7.21 -23.71 1.74
N GLN A 226 -6.05 -23.63 2.39
CA GLN A 226 -5.43 -22.34 2.75
C GLN A 226 -5.02 -21.54 1.51
N MET A 227 -4.49 -22.18 0.47
CA MET A 227 -4.17 -21.52 -0.80
C MET A 227 -5.43 -21.00 -1.50
N SER A 228 -6.51 -21.79 -1.54
CA SER A 228 -7.78 -21.35 -2.11
C SER A 228 -8.36 -20.14 -1.36
N GLN A 229 -8.35 -20.15 -0.04
CA GLN A 229 -8.76 -19.00 0.78
C GLN A 229 -7.87 -17.77 0.55
N ALA A 230 -6.56 -17.96 0.47
CA ALA A 230 -5.62 -16.85 0.22
C ALA A 230 -5.82 -16.25 -1.18
N THR A 231 -6.04 -17.08 -2.21
CA THR A 231 -6.33 -16.61 -3.58
C THR A 231 -7.62 -15.80 -3.63
N GLU A 232 -8.67 -16.23 -2.93
CA GLU A 232 -9.93 -15.48 -2.85
C GLU A 232 -9.75 -14.14 -2.13
N GLN A 233 -9.00 -14.10 -1.02
CA GLN A 233 -8.66 -12.85 -0.33
C GLN A 233 -7.85 -11.92 -1.23
N ILE A 234 -6.88 -12.43 -1.99
CA ILE A 234 -6.12 -11.64 -2.97
C ILE A 234 -7.06 -10.99 -3.99
N ARG A 235 -8.03 -11.74 -4.53
CA ARG A 235 -9.02 -11.17 -5.48
C ARG A 235 -9.82 -10.02 -4.88
N GLN A 236 -10.31 -10.20 -3.66
CA GLN A 236 -11.07 -9.15 -2.97
C GLN A 236 -10.23 -7.89 -2.73
N VAL A 237 -8.98 -8.05 -2.27
CA VAL A 237 -8.05 -6.95 -2.06
C VAL A 237 -7.72 -6.26 -3.38
N VAL A 238 -7.45 -7.01 -4.46
CA VAL A 238 -7.17 -6.47 -5.79
C VAL A 238 -8.35 -5.67 -6.32
N GLN A 239 -9.59 -6.16 -6.17
CA GLN A 239 -10.78 -5.42 -6.60
C GLN A 239 -10.95 -4.11 -5.83
N SER A 240 -10.76 -4.14 -4.50
CA SER A 240 -10.81 -2.93 -3.67
C SER A 240 -9.70 -1.95 -4.05
N PHE A 241 -8.47 -2.44 -4.25
CA PHE A 241 -7.32 -1.60 -4.57
C PHE A 241 -7.45 -0.97 -5.95
N ARG A 242 -8.01 -1.70 -6.93
CA ARG A 242 -8.34 -1.18 -8.26
C ARG A 242 -9.37 -0.06 -8.19
N ALA A 243 -10.45 -0.25 -7.43
CA ALA A 243 -11.46 0.80 -7.24
C ALA A 243 -10.85 2.06 -6.58
N THR A 244 -9.99 1.91 -5.58
CA THR A 244 -9.28 3.03 -4.96
C THR A 244 -8.32 3.73 -5.94
N ALA A 245 -7.64 2.98 -6.80
CA ALA A 245 -6.76 3.56 -7.81
C ALA A 245 -7.54 4.34 -8.88
N GLU A 246 -8.66 3.78 -9.38
CA GLU A 246 -9.55 4.46 -10.33
C GLU A 246 -10.16 5.74 -9.74
N ASP A 247 -10.57 5.71 -8.46
CA ASP A 247 -11.03 6.90 -7.75
C ASP A 247 -9.92 7.95 -7.60
N GLY A 248 -8.71 7.54 -7.18
CA GLY A 248 -7.54 8.41 -7.08
C GLY A 248 -7.18 9.09 -8.41
N GLN A 249 -7.30 8.36 -9.53
CA GLN A 249 -7.12 8.92 -10.87
C GLN A 249 -8.18 9.98 -11.19
N SER A 250 -9.46 9.69 -10.91
CA SER A 250 -10.55 10.65 -11.14
C SER A 250 -10.37 11.92 -10.31
N VAL A 251 -10.01 11.78 -9.03
CA VAL A 251 -9.73 12.91 -8.13
C VAL A 251 -8.55 13.74 -8.65
N ALA A 252 -7.46 13.11 -9.09
CA ALA A 252 -6.31 13.82 -9.64
C ALA A 252 -6.67 14.65 -10.89
N VAL A 253 -7.49 14.10 -11.79
CA VAL A 253 -7.96 14.81 -12.99
C VAL A 253 -8.83 16.02 -12.61
N ASN A 254 -9.79 15.83 -11.70
CA ASN A 254 -10.65 16.92 -11.22
C ASN A 254 -9.83 18.01 -10.52
N GLN A 255 -8.86 17.62 -9.68
CA GLN A 255 -7.99 18.55 -8.98
C GLN A 255 -7.20 19.40 -9.97
N ARG A 256 -6.66 18.79 -11.05
CA ARG A 256 -5.95 19.54 -12.09
C ARG A 256 -6.84 20.60 -12.76
N GLN A 257 -8.10 20.28 -13.05
CA GLN A 257 -9.04 21.25 -13.61
C GLN A 257 -9.34 22.42 -12.65
N HIS A 258 -9.47 22.12 -11.35
CA HIS A 258 -9.59 23.17 -10.33
C HIS A 258 -8.34 24.04 -10.23
N LEU A 259 -7.16 23.44 -10.33
CA LEU A 259 -5.88 24.16 -10.31
C LEU A 259 -5.71 25.06 -11.54
N ASP A 260 -6.10 24.59 -12.74
CA ASP A 260 -6.06 25.43 -13.94
C ASP A 260 -7.02 26.65 -13.79
N SER A 261 -8.19 26.44 -13.18
CA SER A 261 -9.13 27.54 -12.89
C SER A 261 -8.59 28.53 -11.84
N LEU A 262 -7.96 28.01 -10.78
CA LEU A 262 -7.29 28.80 -9.75
C LEU A 262 -6.13 29.59 -10.33
N ALA A 263 -5.33 29.00 -11.22
CA ALA A 263 -4.22 29.68 -11.87
C ALA A 263 -4.70 30.90 -12.66
N THR A 264 -5.78 30.77 -13.44
CA THR A 264 -6.42 31.89 -14.13
C THR A 264 -6.90 32.96 -13.15
N ALA A 265 -7.54 32.56 -12.05
CA ALA A 265 -7.98 33.51 -11.01
C ALA A 265 -6.80 34.25 -10.35
N MET A 266 -5.65 33.59 -10.19
CA MET A 266 -4.43 34.22 -9.67
C MET A 266 -3.80 35.20 -10.67
N GLU A 267 -3.85 34.91 -11.97
CA GLU A 267 -3.44 35.85 -13.01
C GLU A 267 -4.33 37.10 -13.00
N GLU A 268 -5.65 36.92 -12.94
CA GLU A 268 -6.62 38.03 -12.82
C GLU A 268 -6.40 38.84 -11.53
N MET A 269 -6.18 38.17 -10.40
CA MET A 269 -5.88 38.83 -9.13
C MET A 269 -4.60 39.66 -9.22
N THR A 270 -3.54 39.12 -9.82
CA THR A 270 -2.26 39.83 -9.98
C THR A 270 -2.43 41.06 -10.88
N ALA A 271 -3.23 40.96 -11.94
CA ALA A 271 -3.55 42.09 -12.80
C ALA A 271 -4.34 43.18 -12.05
N ALA A 272 -5.39 42.78 -11.31
CA ALA A 272 -6.21 43.70 -10.52
C ALA A 272 -5.40 44.41 -9.43
N VAL A 273 -4.51 43.70 -8.74
CA VAL A 273 -3.63 44.28 -7.72
C VAL A 273 -2.67 45.32 -8.32
N LYS A 274 -2.10 45.05 -9.50
CA LYS A 274 -1.28 46.04 -10.22
C LYS A 274 -2.08 47.28 -10.61
N GLU A 275 -3.34 47.11 -10.99
CA GLU A 275 -4.23 48.23 -11.30
C GLU A 275 -4.55 49.07 -10.05
N VAL A 276 -4.78 48.43 -8.90
CA VAL A 276 -4.94 49.12 -7.61
C VAL A 276 -3.69 49.92 -7.24
N ALA A 277 -2.49 49.33 -7.37
CA ALA A 277 -1.24 50.04 -7.11
C ALA A 277 -1.08 51.27 -8.01
N ARG A 278 -1.35 51.13 -9.31
CA ARG A 278 -1.32 52.23 -10.28
C ARG A 278 -2.33 53.33 -9.95
N ASN A 279 -3.56 52.96 -9.57
CA ASN A 279 -4.59 53.93 -9.18
C ASN A 279 -4.20 54.69 -7.91
N ALA A 280 -3.54 54.02 -6.96
CA ALA A 280 -3.02 54.66 -5.76
C ALA A 280 -1.87 55.64 -6.07
N GLU A 281 -0.93 55.28 -6.94
CA GLU A 281 0.11 56.21 -7.44
C GLU A 281 -0.50 57.43 -8.14
N GLN A 282 -1.48 57.21 -9.02
CA GLN A 282 -2.16 58.31 -9.71
C GLN A 282 -2.88 59.23 -8.72
N SER A 283 -3.62 58.66 -7.75
CA SER A 283 -4.30 59.44 -6.71
C SER A 283 -3.32 60.24 -5.86
N SER A 284 -2.16 59.66 -5.52
CA SER A 284 -1.07 60.35 -4.83
C SER A 284 -0.57 61.56 -5.64
N SER A 285 -0.34 61.40 -6.95
CA SER A 285 0.08 62.48 -7.84
C SER A 285 -0.97 63.60 -7.95
N GLU A 286 -2.23 63.26 -8.17
CA GLU A 286 -3.33 64.24 -8.27
C GLU A 286 -3.52 65.01 -6.96
N THR A 287 -3.36 64.32 -5.82
CA THR A 287 -3.45 64.93 -4.50
C THR A 287 -2.29 65.89 -4.24
N GLN A 288 -1.08 65.54 -4.66
CA GLN A 288 0.08 66.43 -4.59
C GLN A 288 -0.11 67.70 -5.45
N GLU A 289 -0.68 67.56 -6.64
CA GLU A 289 -1.01 68.69 -7.51
C GLU A 289 -2.08 69.60 -6.88
N ALA A 290 -3.14 69.02 -6.30
CA ALA A 290 -4.15 69.76 -5.56
C ALA A 290 -3.54 70.54 -4.38
N ASN A 291 -2.59 69.96 -3.66
CA ASN A 291 -1.93 70.62 -2.54
C ASN A 291 -1.07 71.82 -2.99
N ASN A 292 -0.43 71.70 -4.16
CA ASN A 292 0.29 72.83 -4.78
C ASN A 292 -0.68 73.95 -5.17
N GLN A 293 -1.85 73.61 -5.74
CA GLN A 293 -2.89 74.59 -6.09
C GLN A 293 -3.46 75.30 -4.86
N VAL A 294 -3.69 74.57 -3.76
CA VAL A 294 -4.14 75.16 -2.49
C VAL A 294 -3.08 76.10 -1.92
N THR A 295 -1.80 75.75 -2.01
CA THR A 295 -0.69 76.60 -1.57
C THR A 295 -0.67 77.92 -2.35
N ALA A 296 -0.79 77.87 -3.68
CA ALA A 296 -0.89 79.06 -4.52
C ALA A 296 -2.14 79.89 -4.18
N GLY A 297 -3.30 79.25 -4.01
CA GLY A 297 -4.52 79.94 -3.60
C GLY A 297 -4.41 80.62 -2.23
N SER A 298 -3.66 80.04 -1.29
CA SER A 298 -3.39 80.67 0.01
C SER A 298 -2.53 81.94 -0.12
N GLU A 299 -1.61 81.99 -1.08
CA GLU A 299 -0.79 83.18 -1.38
C GLU A 299 -1.64 84.29 -2.02
N ASP A 300 -2.57 83.93 -2.92
CA ASP A 300 -3.54 84.85 -3.52
C ASP A 300 -4.48 85.46 -2.47
N ILE A 301 -4.95 84.64 -1.51
CA ILE A 301 -5.76 85.12 -0.37
C ILE A 301 -4.98 86.14 0.45
N ALA A 302 -3.72 85.85 0.80
CA ALA A 302 -2.88 86.76 1.58
C ALA A 302 -2.66 88.10 0.85
N THR A 303 -2.43 88.04 -0.46
CA THR A 303 -2.29 89.22 -1.33
C THR A 303 -3.59 90.03 -1.39
N THR A 304 -4.73 89.35 -1.49
CA THR A 304 -6.06 89.99 -1.53
C THR A 304 -6.38 90.70 -0.22
N VAL A 305 -6.07 90.09 0.93
CA VAL A 305 -6.24 90.73 2.25
C VAL A 305 -5.40 92.01 2.35
N GLN A 306 -4.13 91.98 1.91
CA GLN A 306 -3.29 93.19 1.89
C GLN A 306 -3.87 94.28 0.99
N ALA A 307 -4.40 93.92 -0.19
CA ALA A 307 -5.02 94.89 -1.10
C ALA A 307 -6.28 95.54 -0.49
N ILE A 308 -7.10 94.77 0.24
CA ILE A 308 -8.28 95.29 0.94
C ILE A 308 -7.88 96.22 2.09
N ASP A 309 -6.84 95.88 2.85
CA ASP A 309 -6.31 96.74 3.92
C ASP A 309 -5.77 98.07 3.37
N LEU A 310 -5.04 98.02 2.25
CA LEU A 310 -4.57 99.21 1.56
C LEU A 310 -5.74 100.07 1.06
N LEU A 311 -6.73 99.45 0.40
CA LEU A 311 -7.93 100.14 -0.08
C LEU A 311 -8.70 100.83 1.06
N SER A 312 -8.84 100.15 2.20
CA SER A 312 -9.53 100.70 3.37
C SER A 312 -8.79 101.91 3.94
N THR A 313 -7.46 101.88 3.91
CA THR A 313 -6.60 103.01 4.31
C THR A 313 -6.75 104.19 3.34
N GLU A 314 -6.69 103.95 2.03
CA GLU A 314 -6.86 105.00 1.01
C GLU A 314 -8.25 105.67 1.07
N ILE A 315 -9.31 104.90 1.36
CA ILE A 315 -10.66 105.44 1.53
C ILE A 315 -10.77 106.26 2.82
N ALA A 316 -10.12 105.83 3.91
CA ALA A 316 -10.07 106.60 5.15
C ALA A 316 -9.39 107.96 4.94
N ASP A 317 -8.25 107.98 4.26
CA ASP A 317 -7.53 109.21 3.89
C ASP A 317 -8.39 110.13 3.00
N ALA A 318 -9.12 109.55 2.04
CA ALA A 318 -10.03 110.30 1.18
C ALA A 318 -11.22 110.90 1.96
N SER A 319 -11.76 110.16 2.94
CA SER A 319 -12.82 110.62 3.84
C SER A 319 -12.37 111.83 4.67
N ASP A 320 -11.14 111.79 5.19
CA ASP A 320 -10.55 112.91 5.92
C ASP A 320 -10.38 114.15 5.03
N ALA A 321 -9.92 113.97 3.78
CA ALA A 321 -9.81 115.07 2.82
C ALA A 321 -11.19 115.71 2.50
N VAL A 322 -12.24 114.89 2.37
CA VAL A 322 -13.62 115.36 2.15
C VAL A 322 -14.16 116.09 3.39
N ASN A 323 -13.85 115.63 4.60
CA ASN A 323 -14.22 116.33 5.83
C ASN A 323 -13.56 117.72 5.90
N VAL A 324 -12.28 117.83 5.54
CA VAL A 324 -11.57 119.12 5.44
C VAL A 324 -12.21 120.02 4.38
N LEU A 325 -12.64 119.48 3.24
CA LEU A 325 -13.35 120.23 2.20
C LEU A 325 -14.69 120.78 2.73
N ASN A 326 -15.47 119.97 3.44
CA ASN A 326 -16.74 120.38 4.05
C ASN A 326 -16.54 121.51 5.08
N ASP A 327 -15.52 121.41 5.92
CA ASP A 327 -15.16 122.45 6.90
C ASP A 327 -14.77 123.76 6.22
N ASN A 328 -13.99 123.69 5.13
CA ASN A 328 -13.62 124.86 4.35
C ASN A 328 -14.83 125.48 3.65
N ALA A 329 -15.76 124.67 3.14
CA ALA A 329 -17.01 125.14 2.55
C ALA A 329 -17.87 125.87 3.58
N SER A 330 -17.97 125.37 4.81
CA SER A 330 -18.66 126.04 5.93
C SER A 330 -18.04 127.39 6.28
N LYS A 331 -16.70 127.49 6.29
CA LYS A 331 -16.01 128.78 6.47
C LYS A 331 -16.31 129.76 5.33
N ILE A 332 -16.37 129.29 4.09
CA ILE A 332 -16.72 130.14 2.93
C ILE A 332 -18.17 130.62 3.04
N ASP A 333 -19.11 129.76 3.42
CA ASP A 333 -20.52 130.15 3.62
C ASP A 333 -20.68 131.29 4.64
N ALA A 334 -19.94 131.24 5.75
CA ALA A 334 -19.93 132.30 6.76
C ALA A 334 -19.42 133.64 6.19
N VAL A 335 -18.37 133.60 5.36
CA VAL A 335 -17.84 134.79 4.67
C VAL A 335 -18.84 135.33 3.66
N VAL A 336 -19.45 134.48 2.83
CA VAL A 336 -20.44 134.87 1.81
C VAL A 336 -21.69 135.48 2.46
N THR A 337 -22.15 134.92 3.58
CA THR A 337 -23.24 135.47 4.39
C THR A 337 -22.89 136.87 4.90
N THR A 338 -21.66 137.09 5.35
CA THR A 338 -21.18 138.41 5.78
C THR A 338 -21.14 139.41 4.60
N ILE A 339 -20.67 138.99 3.42
CA ILE A 339 -20.66 139.85 2.21
C ILE A 339 -22.07 140.20 1.76
N ASN A 340 -23.02 139.26 1.84
CA ASN A 340 -24.41 139.51 1.51
C ASN A 340 -25.01 140.58 2.45
N ALA A 341 -24.79 140.45 3.75
CA ALA A 341 -25.21 141.44 4.75
C ALA A 341 -24.58 142.83 4.50
N ILE A 342 -23.28 142.89 4.16
CA ILE A 342 -22.60 144.14 3.79
C ILE A 342 -23.20 144.73 2.51
N SER A 343 -23.51 143.89 1.51
CA SER A 343 -24.11 144.34 0.24
C SER A 343 -25.51 144.88 0.44
N GLU A 344 -26.32 144.23 1.27
CA GLU A 344 -27.67 144.70 1.65
C GLU A 344 -27.60 146.03 2.42
N GLN A 345 -26.69 146.15 3.38
CA GLN A 345 -26.43 147.39 4.09
C GLN A 345 -25.96 148.51 3.14
N THR A 346 -25.10 148.18 2.17
CA THR A 346 -24.61 149.12 1.15
C THR A 346 -25.73 149.56 0.22
N ASN A 347 -26.60 148.64 -0.18
CA ASN A 347 -27.79 148.93 -1.00
C ASN A 347 -28.76 149.88 -0.27
N LEU A 348 -28.98 149.67 1.04
CA LEU A 348 -29.79 150.56 1.88
C LEU A 348 -29.15 151.94 2.06
N LEU A 349 -27.84 152.00 2.30
CA LEU A 349 -27.09 153.26 2.39
C LEU A 349 -27.15 154.05 1.06
N ALA A 350 -26.99 153.36 -0.06
CA ALA A 350 -27.08 153.94 -1.40
C ALA A 350 -28.49 154.44 -1.72
N LEU A 351 -29.52 153.70 -1.32
CA LEU A 351 -30.92 154.14 -1.44
C LEU A 351 -31.18 155.42 -0.65
N ASN A 352 -30.72 155.49 0.61
CA ASN A 352 -30.83 156.68 1.43
C ASN A 352 -30.09 157.88 0.81
N ALA A 353 -28.91 157.65 0.24
CA ALA A 353 -28.15 158.69 -0.46
C ALA A 353 -28.84 159.16 -1.76
N ALA A 354 -29.45 158.25 -2.53
CA ALA A 354 -30.21 158.60 -3.73
C ALA A 354 -31.46 159.42 -3.40
N ILE A 355 -32.16 159.08 -2.30
CA ILE A 355 -33.30 159.85 -1.78
C ILE A 355 -32.87 161.27 -1.40
N GLU A 356 -31.76 161.43 -0.65
CA GLU A 356 -31.30 162.75 -0.23
C GLU A 356 -30.73 163.58 -1.40
N ALA A 357 -30.11 162.92 -2.39
CA ALA A 357 -29.67 163.57 -3.62
C ALA A 357 -30.83 164.07 -4.48
N ALA A 358 -31.93 163.31 -4.58
CA ALA A 358 -33.17 163.75 -5.22
C ALA A 358 -33.82 164.94 -4.48
N ARG A 359 -33.70 164.97 -3.15
CA ARG A 359 -34.19 166.05 -2.28
C ARG A 359 -33.42 167.36 -2.48
N ALA A 360 -32.14 167.30 -2.85
CA ALA A 360 -31.28 168.46 -3.12
C ALA A 360 -31.47 169.10 -4.52
N GLY A 361 -32.34 168.54 -5.38
CA GLY A 361 -32.65 169.09 -6.70
C GLY A 361 -31.46 169.11 -7.68
N GLU A 362 -31.30 170.19 -8.46
CA GLU A 362 -30.23 170.31 -9.49
C GLU A 362 -28.80 170.23 -8.90
N GLN A 363 -28.59 170.63 -7.64
CA GLN A 363 -27.28 170.54 -6.96
C GLN A 363 -26.90 169.08 -6.58
N GLY A 364 -27.87 168.18 -6.50
CA GLY A 364 -27.69 166.78 -6.10
C GLY A 364 -27.47 165.81 -7.27
N ARG A 365 -27.58 166.25 -8.53
CA ARG A 365 -27.53 165.37 -9.72
C ARG A 365 -26.29 164.49 -9.80
N GLY A 366 -25.11 165.04 -9.52
CA GLY A 366 -23.86 164.26 -9.53
C GLY A 366 -23.83 163.18 -8.44
N PHE A 367 -24.35 163.48 -7.25
CA PHE A 367 -24.47 162.53 -6.14
C PHE A 367 -25.53 161.46 -6.39
N ALA A 368 -26.65 161.80 -7.04
CA ALA A 368 -27.70 160.85 -7.39
C ALA A 368 -27.18 159.76 -8.35
N VAL A 369 -26.38 160.14 -9.36
CA VAL A 369 -25.77 159.17 -10.30
C VAL A 369 -24.81 158.23 -9.58
N VAL A 370 -23.97 158.74 -8.67
CA VAL A 370 -23.05 157.89 -7.89
C VAL A 370 -23.84 156.97 -6.95
N ALA A 371 -24.90 157.46 -6.30
CA ALA A 371 -25.73 156.65 -5.42
C ALA A 371 -26.45 155.52 -6.16
N ASP A 372 -26.98 155.77 -7.36
CA ASP A 372 -27.59 154.72 -8.20
C ASP A 372 -26.57 153.70 -8.73
N GLU A 373 -25.34 154.14 -9.05
CA GLU A 373 -24.25 153.23 -9.44
C GLU A 373 -23.83 152.33 -8.28
N VAL A 374 -23.70 152.89 -7.06
CA VAL A 374 -23.41 152.10 -5.84
C VAL A 374 -24.56 151.14 -5.52
N ARG A 375 -25.82 151.56 -5.69
CA ARG A 375 -27.00 150.71 -5.50
C ARG A 375 -27.01 149.54 -6.49
N THR A 376 -26.71 149.82 -7.75
CA THR A 376 -26.62 148.80 -8.80
C THR A 376 -25.47 147.82 -8.53
N LEU A 377 -24.31 148.32 -8.09
CA LEU A 377 -23.17 147.49 -7.72
C LEU A 377 -23.45 146.62 -6.49
N ALA A 378 -24.12 147.17 -5.47
CA ALA A 378 -24.56 146.44 -4.29
C ALA A 378 -25.56 145.34 -4.65
N GLY A 379 -26.53 145.63 -5.52
CA GLY A 379 -27.47 144.63 -6.06
C GLY A 379 -26.79 143.52 -6.85
N ARG A 380 -25.82 143.86 -7.72
CA ARG A 380 -25.00 142.85 -8.44
C ARG A 380 -24.18 141.99 -7.49
N THR A 381 -23.62 142.59 -6.43
CA THR A 381 -22.86 141.88 -5.41
C THR A 381 -23.76 140.93 -4.61
N GLN A 382 -24.96 141.38 -4.23
CA GLN A 382 -25.95 140.55 -3.55
C GLN A 382 -26.36 139.35 -4.41
N SER A 383 -26.69 139.56 -5.70
CA SER A 383 -27.00 138.45 -6.63
C SER A 383 -25.83 137.46 -6.74
N ALA A 384 -24.59 137.94 -6.87
CA ALA A 384 -23.41 137.07 -6.94
C ALA A 384 -23.21 136.28 -5.64
N THR A 385 -23.43 136.88 -4.47
CA THR A 385 -23.35 136.15 -3.18
C THR A 385 -24.42 135.07 -3.04
N VAL A 386 -25.63 135.28 -3.57
CA VAL A 386 -26.70 134.25 -3.58
C VAL A 386 -26.30 133.08 -4.49
N GLU A 387 -25.72 133.37 -5.65
CA GLU A 387 -25.22 132.34 -6.57
C GLU A 387 -24.07 131.54 -5.92
N ILE A 388 -23.10 132.22 -5.29
CA ILE A 388 -22.00 131.56 -4.55
C ILE A 388 -22.55 130.71 -3.40
N LYS A 389 -23.50 131.23 -2.62
CA LYS A 389 -24.14 130.48 -1.53
C LYS A 389 -24.77 129.18 -2.05
N THR A 390 -25.51 129.25 -3.15
CA THR A 390 -26.11 128.07 -3.78
C THR A 390 -25.04 127.04 -4.21
N MET A 391 -23.92 127.50 -4.75
CA MET A 391 -22.78 126.62 -5.08
C MET A 391 -22.15 125.98 -3.84
N ILE A 392 -22.03 126.71 -2.73
CA ILE A 392 -21.48 126.19 -1.47
C ILE A 392 -22.42 125.19 -0.81
N GLU A 393 -23.73 125.45 -0.79
CA GLU A 393 -24.74 124.50 -0.31
C GLU A 393 -24.71 123.19 -1.12
N ALA A 394 -24.60 123.29 -2.46
CA ALA A 394 -24.43 122.13 -3.32
C ALA A 394 -23.13 121.36 -3.03
N LEU A 395 -22.02 122.07 -2.78
CA LEU A 395 -20.73 121.49 -2.44
C LEU A 395 -20.75 120.79 -1.08
N GLN A 396 -21.36 121.39 -0.06
CA GLN A 396 -21.55 120.78 1.27
C GLN A 396 -22.42 119.52 1.18
N SER A 397 -23.54 119.58 0.46
CA SER A 397 -24.42 118.42 0.23
C SER A 397 -23.68 117.30 -0.50
N GLY A 398 -22.92 117.62 -1.55
CA GLY A 398 -22.08 116.66 -2.27
C GLY A 398 -20.99 116.05 -1.39
N SER A 399 -20.36 116.85 -0.54
CA SER A 399 -19.33 116.41 0.41
C SER A 399 -19.90 115.43 1.44
N GLN A 400 -21.06 115.73 2.04
CA GLN A 400 -21.72 114.83 3.00
C GLN A 400 -22.11 113.49 2.37
N ASN A 401 -22.63 113.52 1.14
CA ASN A 401 -22.94 112.31 0.40
C ASN A 401 -21.68 111.47 0.14
N LEU A 402 -20.58 112.11 -0.27
CA LEU A 402 -19.28 111.43 -0.45
C LEU A 402 -18.80 110.77 0.85
N THR A 403 -18.86 111.45 1.99
CA THR A 403 -18.50 110.86 3.29
C THR A 403 -19.36 109.63 3.62
N GLN A 404 -20.66 109.68 3.35
CA GLN A 404 -21.55 108.54 3.57
C GLN A 404 -21.23 107.36 2.65
N VAL A 405 -20.94 107.62 1.37
CA VAL A 405 -20.51 106.60 0.42
C VAL A 405 -19.18 105.97 0.88
N MET A 406 -18.20 106.79 1.24
CA MET A 406 -16.89 106.31 1.73
C MET A 406 -17.02 105.43 2.98
N SER A 407 -17.82 105.86 3.97
CA SER A 407 -18.08 105.05 5.17
C SER A 407 -18.69 103.69 4.84
N ARG A 408 -19.66 103.65 3.90
CA ARG A 408 -20.26 102.40 3.45
C ARG A 408 -19.24 101.54 2.69
N THR A 409 -18.36 102.12 1.89
CA THR A 409 -17.32 101.37 1.17
C THR A 409 -16.32 100.73 2.14
N VAL A 410 -15.93 101.41 3.22
CA VAL A 410 -15.08 100.82 4.28
C VAL A 410 -15.79 99.63 4.95
N GLU A 411 -17.07 99.77 5.30
CA GLU A 411 -17.85 98.67 5.90
C GLU A 411 -17.93 97.45 4.96
N GLN A 412 -18.16 97.68 3.67
CA GLN A 412 -18.16 96.62 2.65
C GLN A 412 -16.78 95.99 2.44
N ALA A 413 -15.70 96.76 2.56
CA ALA A 413 -14.33 96.26 2.48
C ALA A 413 -14.00 95.33 3.66
N GLU A 414 -14.39 95.70 4.88
CA GLU A 414 -14.24 94.84 6.07
C GLU A 414 -15.05 93.54 5.98
N GLU A 415 -16.29 93.61 5.47
CA GLU A 415 -17.08 92.40 5.21
C GLU A 415 -16.42 91.52 4.14
N GLY A 416 -15.92 92.12 3.06
CA GLY A 416 -15.15 91.42 2.03
C GLY A 416 -13.90 90.74 2.59
N LYS A 417 -13.14 91.43 3.45
CA LYS A 417 -11.97 90.88 4.15
C LYS A 417 -12.35 89.65 4.97
N LYS A 418 -13.46 89.70 5.72
CA LYS A 418 -13.94 88.56 6.51
C LYS A 418 -14.26 87.34 5.63
N HIS A 419 -14.91 87.54 4.48
CA HIS A 419 -15.19 86.45 3.55
C HIS A 419 -13.92 85.84 2.94
N VAL A 420 -12.93 86.67 2.61
CA VAL A 420 -11.64 86.23 2.09
C VAL A 420 -10.88 85.43 3.15
N LEU A 421 -10.86 85.88 4.40
CA LEU A 421 -10.24 85.13 5.51
C LEU A 421 -10.91 83.77 5.73
N GLN A 422 -12.25 83.71 5.70
CA GLN A 422 -12.98 82.44 5.80
C GLN A 422 -12.62 81.49 4.65
N THR A 423 -12.50 82.00 3.44
CA THR A 423 -12.06 81.23 2.26
C THR A 423 -10.64 80.66 2.47
N GLY A 424 -9.76 81.42 3.13
CA GLY A 424 -8.43 80.94 3.52
C GLY A 424 -8.47 79.77 4.52
N GLU A 425 -9.36 79.82 5.52
CA GLU A 425 -9.56 78.71 6.47
C GLU A 425 -10.09 77.44 5.78
N ASP A 426 -11.01 77.60 4.82
CA ASP A 426 -11.55 76.50 4.03
C ASP A 426 -10.46 75.84 3.16
N LEU A 427 -9.60 76.66 2.53
CA LEU A 427 -8.43 76.17 1.79
C LEU A 427 -7.45 75.41 2.69
N ALA A 428 -7.16 75.90 3.90
CA ALA A 428 -6.32 75.19 4.86
C ALA A 428 -6.90 73.83 5.26
N SER A 429 -8.23 73.74 5.40
CA SER A 429 -8.93 72.47 5.65
C SER A 429 -8.81 71.52 4.46
N ILE A 430 -8.95 72.02 3.23
CA ILE A 430 -8.75 71.23 1.99
C ILE A 430 -7.32 70.68 1.92
N ALA A 431 -6.30 71.50 2.19
CA ALA A 431 -4.90 71.03 2.24
C ALA A 431 -4.70 69.90 3.26
N HIS A 432 -5.30 70.02 4.46
CA HIS A 432 -5.21 68.98 5.48
C HIS A 432 -5.86 67.65 5.02
N HIS A 433 -7.04 67.71 4.40
CA HIS A 433 -7.71 66.53 3.87
C HIS A 433 -6.96 65.92 2.68
N SER A 434 -6.42 66.76 1.79
CA SER A 434 -5.56 66.36 0.68
C SER A 434 -4.34 65.59 1.22
N GLY A 435 -3.63 66.11 2.22
CA GLY A 435 -2.51 65.41 2.85
C GLY A 435 -2.86 64.01 3.37
N LYS A 436 -4.03 63.83 3.98
CA LYS A 436 -4.50 62.50 4.42
C LYS A 436 -4.77 61.54 3.27
N VAL A 437 -5.33 62.04 2.16
CA VAL A 437 -5.56 61.22 0.96
C VAL A 437 -4.23 60.76 0.37
N PHE A 438 -3.22 61.63 0.34
CA PHE A 438 -1.87 61.29 -0.11
C PHE A 438 -1.26 60.15 0.73
N GLU A 439 -1.31 60.28 2.06
CA GLU A 439 -0.82 59.23 2.98
C GLU A 439 -1.55 57.89 2.79
N MET A 440 -2.88 57.93 2.62
CA MET A 440 -3.67 56.73 2.35
C MET A 440 -3.29 56.08 1.02
N SER A 441 -3.08 56.88 -0.03
CA SER A 441 -2.66 56.37 -1.33
C SER A 441 -1.30 55.67 -1.27
N VAL A 442 -0.35 56.19 -0.51
CA VAL A 442 0.95 55.51 -0.26
C VAL A 442 0.75 54.16 0.45
N LEU A 443 -0.13 54.11 1.45
CA LEU A 443 -0.44 52.87 2.17
C LEU A 443 -1.13 51.83 1.27
N ILE A 444 -2.06 52.26 0.41
CA ILE A 444 -2.74 51.40 -0.55
C ILE A 444 -1.73 50.83 -1.56
N ALA A 445 -0.83 51.65 -2.09
CA ALA A 445 0.22 51.19 -3.00
C ALA A 445 1.12 50.12 -2.35
N THR A 446 1.57 50.38 -1.12
CA THR A 446 2.38 49.42 -0.34
C THR A 446 1.63 48.11 -0.10
N SER A 447 0.35 48.19 0.30
CA SER A 447 -0.49 47.01 0.52
C SER A 447 -0.71 46.22 -0.77
N ALA A 448 -0.84 46.89 -1.91
CA ALA A 448 -0.95 46.25 -3.21
C ALA A 448 0.34 45.53 -3.61
N GLU A 449 1.52 46.08 -3.32
CA GLU A 449 2.80 45.38 -3.54
C GLU A 449 2.89 44.09 -2.69
N GLU A 450 2.51 44.14 -1.41
CA GLU A 450 2.45 42.95 -0.55
C GLU A 450 1.46 41.91 -1.08
N GLN A 451 0.26 42.32 -1.49
CA GLN A 451 -0.72 41.43 -2.10
C GLN A 451 -0.20 40.80 -3.39
N SER A 452 0.57 41.52 -4.19
CA SER A 452 1.18 40.97 -5.41
C SER A 452 2.21 39.90 -5.08
N ALA A 453 3.02 40.09 -4.03
CA ALA A 453 3.96 39.09 -3.56
C ALA A 453 3.25 37.80 -3.10
N VAL A 454 2.19 37.94 -2.30
CA VAL A 454 1.37 36.80 -1.84
C VAL A 454 0.70 36.09 -3.01
N ALA A 455 0.19 36.83 -4.00
CA ALA A 455 -0.43 36.23 -5.17
C ALA A 455 0.57 35.39 -5.99
N ASN A 456 1.81 35.87 -6.15
CA ASN A 456 2.87 35.11 -6.81
C ASN A 456 3.26 33.84 -6.02
N GLU A 457 3.30 33.92 -4.68
CA GLU A 457 3.57 32.75 -3.83
C GLU A 457 2.46 31.69 -3.97
N ILE A 458 1.19 32.11 -3.95
CA ILE A 458 0.05 31.21 -4.17
C ILE A 458 0.15 30.56 -5.57
N ALA A 459 0.48 31.33 -6.61
CA ALA A 459 0.68 30.79 -7.96
C ALA A 459 1.79 29.73 -8.01
N SER A 460 2.89 29.93 -7.28
CA SER A 460 3.95 28.92 -7.14
C SER A 460 3.44 27.65 -6.43
N ASN A 461 2.69 27.80 -5.34
CA ASN A 461 2.11 26.67 -4.60
C ASN A 461 1.11 25.89 -5.46
N LEU A 462 0.32 26.56 -6.31
CA LEU A 462 -0.58 25.90 -7.26
C LEU A 462 0.18 25.01 -8.25
N MET A 463 1.35 25.45 -8.74
CA MET A 463 2.21 24.61 -9.60
C MET A 463 2.72 23.37 -8.86
N GLU A 464 3.09 23.49 -7.59
CA GLU A 464 3.52 22.35 -6.79
C GLU A 464 2.39 21.33 -6.58
N ILE A 465 1.17 21.79 -6.25
CA ILE A 465 0.00 20.92 -6.10
C ILE A 465 -0.37 20.26 -7.44
N ARG A 466 -0.15 20.97 -8.56
CA ARG A 466 -0.35 20.40 -9.91
C ARG A 466 0.60 19.24 -10.17
N ASN A 467 1.87 19.39 -9.83
CA ASN A 467 2.85 18.31 -9.92
C ASN A 467 2.50 17.14 -9.00
N GLN A 468 2.04 17.41 -7.78
CA GLN A 468 1.57 16.36 -6.87
C GLN A 468 0.37 15.60 -7.44
N SER A 469 -0.56 16.29 -8.10
CA SER A 469 -1.72 15.66 -8.74
C SER A 469 -1.29 14.76 -9.91
N HIS A 470 -0.30 15.17 -10.69
CA HIS A 470 0.32 14.32 -11.73
C HIS A 470 0.96 13.05 -11.12
N ASN A 471 1.69 13.19 -10.00
CA ASN A 471 2.29 12.04 -9.33
C ASN A 471 1.22 11.06 -8.78
N VAL A 472 0.08 11.57 -8.31
CA VAL A 472 -1.06 10.74 -7.88
C VAL A 472 -1.66 9.98 -9.06
N GLU A 473 -1.83 10.63 -10.21
CA GLU A 473 -2.31 10.00 -11.44
C GLU A 473 -1.36 8.87 -11.89
N GLU A 474 -0.05 9.11 -11.89
CA GLU A 474 0.96 8.10 -12.23
C GLU A 474 0.93 6.91 -11.26
N ALA A 475 0.88 7.19 -9.94
CA ALA A 475 0.79 6.16 -8.91
C ALA A 475 -0.50 5.32 -9.01
N ALA A 476 -1.62 5.96 -9.35
CA ALA A 476 -2.89 5.28 -9.60
C ALA A 476 -2.78 4.34 -10.82
N ASN A 477 -2.22 4.81 -11.94
CA ASN A 477 -2.01 3.99 -13.14
C ASN A 477 -1.09 2.79 -12.86
N MET A 478 -0.01 2.99 -12.10
CA MET A 478 0.87 1.90 -11.65
C MET A 478 0.13 0.90 -10.76
N SER A 479 -0.75 1.39 -9.88
CA SER A 479 -1.56 0.55 -8.98
C SER A 479 -2.54 -0.32 -9.76
N VAL A 480 -3.22 0.24 -10.78
CA VAL A 480 -4.09 -0.54 -11.69
C VAL A 480 -3.28 -1.63 -12.41
N SER A 481 -2.09 -1.30 -12.91
CA SER A 481 -1.21 -2.29 -13.56
C SER A 481 -0.77 -3.40 -12.58
N GLY A 482 -0.46 -3.04 -11.33
CA GLY A 482 -0.14 -3.99 -10.27
C GLY A 482 -1.31 -4.91 -9.91
N CYS A 483 -2.53 -4.38 -9.89
CA CYS A 483 -3.76 -5.17 -9.73
C CYS A 483 -3.91 -6.23 -10.83
N ASP A 484 -3.64 -5.87 -12.08
CA ASP A 484 -3.75 -6.81 -13.21
C ASP A 484 -2.73 -7.97 -13.07
N GLU A 485 -1.52 -7.69 -12.59
CA GLU A 485 -0.50 -8.71 -12.35
C GLU A 485 -0.83 -9.62 -11.16
N LEU A 486 -1.37 -9.06 -10.07
CA LEU A 486 -1.85 -9.84 -8.93
C LEU A 486 -3.03 -10.74 -9.32
N ASN A 487 -3.95 -10.24 -10.13
CA ASN A 487 -5.07 -11.04 -10.63
C ASN A 487 -4.58 -12.20 -11.50
N ARG A 488 -3.60 -11.96 -12.39
CA ARG A 488 -2.93 -13.04 -13.15
C ARG A 488 -2.28 -14.09 -12.26
N THR A 489 -1.63 -13.65 -11.18
CA THR A 489 -1.00 -14.56 -10.21
C THR A 489 -2.05 -15.40 -9.49
N ALA A 490 -3.16 -14.80 -9.08
CA ALA A 490 -4.29 -15.50 -8.47
C ALA A 490 -4.89 -16.55 -9.44
N GLU A 491 -5.08 -16.20 -10.72
CA GLU A 491 -5.52 -17.14 -11.76
C GLU A 491 -4.53 -18.29 -11.99
N ALA A 492 -3.22 -18.02 -11.93
CA ALA A 492 -2.20 -19.05 -12.04
C ALA A 492 -2.23 -20.02 -10.86
N LEU A 493 -2.41 -19.52 -9.63
CA LEU A 493 -2.58 -20.35 -8.44
C LEU A 493 -3.84 -21.22 -8.52
N ASP A 494 -4.96 -20.67 -8.99
CA ASP A 494 -6.19 -21.44 -9.22
C ASP A 494 -5.95 -22.58 -10.22
N LYS A 495 -5.24 -22.32 -11.33
CA LYS A 495 -4.89 -23.36 -12.31
C LYS A 495 -4.07 -24.50 -11.72
N LEU A 496 -3.19 -24.22 -10.76
CA LEU A 496 -2.40 -25.26 -10.07
C LEU A 496 -3.26 -26.12 -9.13
N MET A 497 -4.40 -25.59 -8.66
CA MET A 497 -5.33 -26.32 -7.80
C MET A 497 -6.39 -27.09 -8.59
N ILE A 498 -6.57 -26.81 -9.89
CA ILE A 498 -7.50 -27.55 -10.75
C ILE A 498 -7.10 -29.03 -10.80
N GLY A 499 -8.04 -29.91 -10.51
CA GLY A 499 -7.84 -31.36 -10.48
C GLY A 499 -7.51 -31.92 -9.10
N LEU A 500 -7.22 -31.07 -8.12
CA LEU A 500 -7.13 -31.48 -6.72
C LEU A 500 -8.54 -31.66 -6.16
N LYS A 501 -8.86 -32.89 -5.75
CA LYS A 501 -10.11 -33.25 -5.10
C LYS A 501 -9.89 -33.16 -3.60
N VAL A 502 -10.28 -32.01 -3.05
CA VAL A 502 -10.14 -31.66 -1.63
C VAL A 502 -11.30 -32.25 -0.85
#